data_AF-A0A6A5V165-F1
#
_entry.id   AF-A0A6A5V165-F1
#
_cell.length_a   1.000
_cell.length_b   1.000
_cell.length_c   1.000
_cell.angle_alpha   90.00
_cell.angle_beta   90.00
_cell.angle_gamma   90.00
#
_symmetry.space_group_name_H-M   'P 1'
#
loop_
_entity.id
_entity.type
_entity.pdbx_description
1 polymer ?
#
loop_
_entity_poly.entity_id
_entity_poly.type
_entity_poly.pdbx_seq_one_letter_code
_entity_poly.pdbx_strand_id
1 'polypeptide(L)'
;MKGLNLLLTSVGALLSAVSAEGDIAKRAIQPNPPNGHWIDTWASMPQLTEPANLPPAPFNQTGAVFVNSTLRQTLHMSVGASQIRLKISNAFGVTNLPITAVTVALPVNGSAGVPQIQSSTLQKVTFSGKQSISIPNGALAVSDPLNFKIKPQSIITVSIYLQTGQTTNSITSHPGSRTTSWWQFGNAVSSPSLAITDSKTQSAAHWYFVSAVEAWVAPSYGTLAIIGDSITDGRGSETDKNNRWPDLLLARLQKSSNTRDIGVANQAAGGNRLLADGLGPNALGRVERDVLSHPGVKYAMIFEGVNDIGTADTTPAAQQVVYDDLTQAYQQMVTRIHAFGMPVFGATITPFSAPANVTSQPYSNPEREKTRQKVNDFIRKSGTFDAVVDFDRMLADPKVPSQLKAEYNSGDYLHPNVRGYQRLADLFPVGLFTAWKWGADEFM
;
A
#
# COMPACT_ATOMS: atom_id res chain seq x y z
N MET A 1 -53.03 26.70 75.37
CA MET A 1 -52.62 27.20 74.04
C MET A 1 -51.11 27.19 73.97
N LYS A 2 -50.54 26.45 72.99
CA LYS A 2 -49.24 26.63 72.28
C LYS A 2 -47.98 26.91 73.13
N GLY A 3 -46.85 26.22 73.00
CA GLY A 3 -46.37 25.24 72.04
C GLY A 3 -44.96 24.81 72.48
N LEU A 4 -44.64 23.54 72.26
CA LEU A 4 -43.40 22.88 72.63
C LEU A 4 -42.39 23.09 71.48
N ASN A 5 -41.25 23.74 71.76
CA ASN A 5 -40.17 23.91 70.78
C ASN A 5 -39.31 22.64 70.72
N LEU A 6 -39.25 22.03 69.53
CA LEU A 6 -38.45 20.86 69.19
C LEU A 6 -37.04 21.35 68.78
N LEU A 7 -36.00 20.94 69.51
CA LEU A 7 -34.60 21.10 69.06
C LEU A 7 -34.30 20.02 67.99
N LEU A 8 -34.02 20.43 66.76
CA LEU A 8 -33.33 19.60 65.77
C LEU A 8 -31.81 19.81 65.90
N THR A 9 -31.10 18.77 66.31
CA THR A 9 -29.64 18.64 66.18
C THR A 9 -29.28 18.29 64.73
N SER A 10 -28.60 19.19 64.04
CA SER A 10 -28.03 18.95 62.72
C SER A 10 -26.62 18.37 62.87
N VAL A 11 -26.42 17.14 62.39
CA VAL A 11 -25.10 16.50 62.28
C VAL A 11 -24.46 16.98 60.98
N GLY A 12 -23.43 17.81 61.07
CA GLY A 12 -22.62 18.23 59.93
C GLY A 12 -21.67 17.11 59.51
N ALA A 13 -21.91 16.50 58.35
CA ALA A 13 -20.97 15.59 57.72
C ALA A 13 -19.89 16.41 57.00
N LEU A 14 -18.64 16.34 57.49
CA LEU A 14 -17.45 16.83 56.81
C LEU A 14 -17.17 15.91 55.62
N LEU A 15 -17.52 16.35 54.40
CA LEU A 15 -17.06 15.75 53.15
C LEU A 15 -15.63 16.24 52.89
N SER A 16 -14.66 15.40 53.19
CA SER A 16 -13.28 15.54 52.73
C SER A 16 -13.23 15.27 51.23
N ALA A 17 -13.06 16.33 50.43
CA ALA A 17 -12.78 16.21 49.01
C ALA A 17 -11.35 15.65 48.82
N VAL A 18 -11.25 14.33 48.61
CA VAL A 18 -10.03 13.72 48.09
C VAL A 18 -9.89 14.15 46.63
N SER A 19 -9.04 15.13 46.38
CA SER A 19 -8.58 15.45 45.03
C SER A 19 -7.66 14.32 44.59
N ALA A 20 -8.24 13.32 43.91
CA ALA A 20 -7.46 12.35 43.17
C ALA A 20 -6.88 13.06 41.94
N GLU A 21 -5.73 13.73 42.11
CA GLU A 21 -4.81 13.95 41.00
C GLU A 21 -4.33 12.57 40.56
N GLY A 22 -5.11 11.93 39.68
CA GLY A 22 -4.68 10.72 39.02
C GLY A 22 -3.38 11.06 38.28
N ASP A 23 -2.28 10.41 38.67
CA ASP A 23 -1.04 10.39 37.93
C ASP A 23 -1.39 10.03 36.47
N ILE A 24 -1.48 11.04 35.61
CA ILE A 24 -1.55 10.83 34.16
C ILE A 24 -0.17 10.30 33.79
N ALA A 25 -0.02 8.98 33.81
CA ALA A 25 1.18 8.30 33.36
C ALA A 25 1.58 8.86 31.99
N LYS A 26 2.63 9.68 31.97
CA LYS A 26 3.12 10.33 30.74
C LYS A 26 3.45 9.23 29.73
N ARG A 27 2.90 9.35 28.52
CA ARG A 27 3.07 8.43 27.39
C ARG A 27 4.54 8.05 27.19
N ALA A 28 4.79 6.75 26.97
CA ALA A 28 6.12 6.15 26.83
C ALA A 28 7.00 6.76 25.71
N ILE A 29 6.39 7.41 24.70
CA ILE A 29 7.07 8.03 23.56
C ILE A 29 6.44 9.41 23.28
N GLN A 30 7.28 10.45 23.24
CA GLN A 30 6.87 11.82 22.92
C GLN A 30 6.89 12.05 21.40
N PRO A 31 5.85 12.67 20.80
CA PRO A 31 5.85 13.00 19.37
C PRO A 31 7.01 13.92 18.98
N ASN A 32 7.72 13.58 17.91
CA ASN A 32 8.80 14.39 17.35
C ASN A 32 8.73 14.38 15.80
N PRO A 33 8.23 15.47 15.18
CA PRO A 33 7.99 16.80 15.77
C PRO A 33 6.75 16.88 16.68
N PRO A 34 6.65 17.84 17.62
CA PRO A 34 5.49 17.95 18.53
C PRO A 34 4.14 18.14 17.83
N ASN A 35 4.12 18.90 16.73
CA ASN A 35 2.92 19.20 15.94
C ASN A 35 2.88 18.38 14.64
N GLY A 36 3.33 17.13 14.70
CA GLY A 36 3.36 16.26 13.52
C GLY A 36 2.01 15.62 13.20
N HIS A 37 2.04 14.80 12.16
CA HIS A 37 0.96 13.90 11.78
C HIS A 37 1.54 12.61 11.19
N TRP A 38 0.72 11.57 11.09
CA TRP A 38 1.09 10.33 10.42
C TRP A 38 0.83 10.44 8.91
N ILE A 39 1.78 9.96 8.11
CA ILE A 39 1.61 9.72 6.68
C ILE A 39 2.13 8.31 6.36
N ASP A 40 1.68 7.67 5.29
CA ASP A 40 2.34 6.44 4.84
C ASP A 40 3.69 6.77 4.21
N THR A 41 4.74 6.15 4.75
CA THR A 41 6.04 6.11 4.09
C THR A 41 6.21 4.84 3.24
N TRP A 42 5.35 3.85 3.42
CA TRP A 42 5.23 2.67 2.55
C TRP A 42 3.85 2.05 2.73
N ALA A 43 3.27 1.53 1.65
CA ALA A 43 2.03 0.74 1.70
C ALA A 43 2.01 -0.30 0.57
N SER A 44 1.21 -1.34 0.74
CA SER A 44 0.89 -2.31 -0.29
C SER A 44 -0.57 -2.73 -0.21
N MET A 45 -1.22 -2.91 -1.35
CA MET A 45 -2.62 -3.32 -1.45
C MET A 45 -2.83 -4.72 -0.85
N PRO A 46 -3.65 -4.87 0.21
CA PRO A 46 -3.99 -6.18 0.76
C PRO A 46 -4.82 -6.99 -0.24
N GLN A 47 -4.42 -8.25 -0.46
CA GLN A 47 -5.10 -9.23 -1.32
C GLN A 47 -5.40 -10.52 -0.54
N LEU A 48 -6.46 -11.22 -0.94
CA LEU A 48 -6.59 -12.63 -0.59
C LEU A 48 -5.46 -13.39 -1.31
N THR A 49 -4.72 -14.18 -0.55
CA THR A 49 -3.60 -14.94 -1.11
C THR A 49 -4.13 -16.09 -1.97
N GLU A 50 -3.80 -16.06 -3.25
CA GLU A 50 -4.11 -17.13 -4.16
C GLU A 50 -3.37 -18.42 -3.77
N PRO A 51 -3.93 -19.62 -4.02
CA PRO A 51 -3.30 -20.88 -3.63
C PRO A 51 -1.85 -21.04 -4.11
N ALA A 52 -1.53 -20.56 -5.31
CA ALA A 52 -0.18 -20.63 -5.89
C ALA A 52 0.83 -19.64 -5.24
N ASN A 53 0.34 -18.63 -4.54
CA ASN A 53 1.12 -17.59 -3.87
C ASN A 53 1.15 -17.77 -2.33
N LEU A 54 0.50 -18.81 -1.82
CA LEU A 54 0.70 -19.26 -0.45
C LEU A 54 2.16 -19.71 -0.27
N PRO A 55 2.74 -19.57 0.94
CA PRO A 55 4.06 -20.12 1.17
C PRO A 55 4.05 -21.63 0.85
N PRO A 56 5.15 -22.23 0.36
CA PRO A 56 5.19 -23.66 0.08
C PRO A 56 5.11 -24.48 1.37
N ALA A 57 4.82 -25.77 1.24
CA ALA A 57 5.05 -26.72 2.34
C ALA A 57 6.53 -26.67 2.76
N PRO A 58 6.87 -26.76 4.07
CA PRO A 58 5.98 -27.07 5.19
C PRO A 58 5.36 -25.85 5.89
N PHE A 59 5.43 -24.65 5.31
CA PHE A 59 4.87 -23.42 5.88
C PHE A 59 3.39 -23.23 5.57
N ASN A 60 2.84 -24.09 4.72
CA ASN A 60 1.44 -24.17 4.36
C ASN A 60 0.99 -25.63 4.48
N GLN A 61 -0.08 -25.84 5.23
CA GLN A 61 -0.75 -27.13 5.41
C GLN A 61 -2.25 -26.91 5.36
N THR A 62 -3.03 -27.96 5.14
CA THR A 62 -4.49 -27.86 5.16
C THR A 62 -4.97 -27.25 6.47
N GLY A 63 -5.67 -26.12 6.38
CA GLY A 63 -6.25 -25.41 7.51
C GLY A 63 -5.27 -24.59 8.35
N ALA A 64 -3.98 -24.47 7.99
CA ALA A 64 -3.06 -23.60 8.71
C ALA A 64 -1.88 -23.11 7.87
N VAL A 65 -1.49 -21.85 8.06
CA VAL A 65 -0.34 -21.23 7.39
C VAL A 65 0.59 -20.56 8.42
N PHE A 66 1.90 -20.66 8.19
CA PHE A 66 2.97 -20.14 9.04
C PHE A 66 2.92 -20.62 10.49
N VAL A 67 2.59 -21.90 10.73
CA VAL A 67 2.62 -22.50 12.07
C VAL A 67 4.05 -22.49 12.61
N ASN A 68 4.23 -22.00 13.84
CA ASN A 68 5.53 -21.86 14.50
C ASN A 68 6.60 -21.23 13.59
N SER A 69 6.26 -20.15 12.89
CA SER A 69 7.11 -19.60 11.84
C SER A 69 7.39 -18.12 12.05
N THR A 70 8.65 -17.72 11.81
CA THR A 70 9.06 -16.32 11.69
C THR A 70 9.17 -15.95 10.22
N LEU A 71 8.42 -14.94 9.80
CA LEU A 71 8.50 -14.27 8.50
C LEU A 71 9.38 -13.02 8.64
N ARG A 72 10.19 -12.70 7.64
CA ARG A 72 11.06 -11.54 7.55
C ARG A 72 10.95 -10.90 6.17
N GLN A 73 10.61 -9.62 6.16
CA GLN A 73 10.21 -8.88 4.96
C GLN A 73 10.95 -7.56 4.93
N THR A 74 11.35 -7.10 3.75
CA THR A 74 11.97 -5.78 3.58
C THR A 74 11.02 -4.82 2.86
N LEU A 75 11.05 -3.54 3.25
CA LEU A 75 10.12 -2.51 2.80
C LEU A 75 10.90 -1.24 2.46
N HIS A 76 10.60 -0.61 1.31
CA HIS A 76 11.27 0.60 0.82
C HIS A 76 10.54 1.86 1.28
N MET A 77 11.15 2.60 2.21
CA MET A 77 10.55 3.80 2.80
C MET A 77 10.66 4.99 1.86
N SER A 78 9.57 5.73 1.66
CA SER A 78 9.56 6.93 0.83
C SER A 78 10.22 8.11 1.53
N VAL A 79 9.58 8.63 2.59
CA VAL A 79 10.08 9.74 3.39
C VAL A 79 10.83 9.25 4.63
N GLY A 80 11.76 10.06 5.11
CA GLY A 80 12.43 9.85 6.38
C GLY A 80 11.63 10.37 7.57
N ALA A 81 11.83 9.77 8.73
CA ALA A 81 11.23 10.19 9.99
C ALA A 81 12.04 9.68 11.19
N SER A 82 11.81 10.30 12.35
CA SER A 82 12.38 9.83 13.62
C SER A 82 11.51 8.77 14.28
N GLN A 83 10.24 8.69 13.89
CA GLN A 83 9.24 7.81 14.48
C GLN A 83 8.39 7.16 13.40
N ILE A 84 8.15 5.86 13.57
CA ILE A 84 7.32 5.06 12.67
C ILE A 84 6.30 4.24 13.46
N ARG A 85 5.29 3.71 12.77
CA ARG A 85 4.43 2.62 13.26
C ARG A 85 4.02 1.70 12.12
N LEU A 86 3.62 0.49 12.43
CA LEU A 86 3.25 -0.54 11.45
C LEU A 86 1.73 -0.73 11.40
N LYS A 87 1.21 -1.02 10.21
CA LYS A 87 -0.12 -1.57 9.99
C LYS A 87 -0.01 -3.04 9.56
N ILE A 88 -0.69 -3.92 10.29
CA ILE A 88 -0.79 -5.35 9.99
C ILE A 88 -2.27 -5.68 9.74
N SER A 89 -2.56 -6.23 8.57
CA SER A 89 -3.90 -6.47 8.06
C SER A 89 -4.27 -7.94 8.06
N ASN A 90 -5.49 -8.22 8.50
CA ASN A 90 -6.18 -9.49 8.38
C ASN A 90 -7.45 -9.36 7.50
N ALA A 91 -7.46 -8.39 6.57
CA ALA A 91 -8.62 -8.02 5.74
C ALA A 91 -9.28 -9.22 5.03
N PHE A 92 -8.50 -10.22 4.62
CA PHE A 92 -8.98 -11.42 3.93
C PHE A 92 -8.85 -12.70 4.75
N GLY A 93 -8.39 -12.60 5.99
CA GLY A 93 -8.39 -13.73 6.90
C GLY A 93 -9.80 -14.06 7.37
N VAL A 94 -10.16 -15.33 7.32
CA VAL A 94 -11.44 -15.84 7.85
C VAL A 94 -11.34 -16.33 9.30
N THR A 95 -10.14 -16.31 9.88
CA THR A 95 -9.87 -16.54 11.31
C THR A 95 -9.00 -15.43 11.87
N ASN A 96 -8.95 -15.31 13.20
CA ASN A 96 -8.06 -14.36 13.85
C ASN A 96 -6.59 -14.63 13.46
N LEU A 97 -5.82 -13.58 13.20
CA LEU A 97 -4.39 -13.63 12.94
C LEU A 97 -3.62 -13.47 14.27
N PRO A 98 -2.96 -14.52 14.79
CA PRO A 98 -2.37 -14.52 16.12
C PRO A 98 -0.89 -14.11 16.09
N ILE A 99 -0.63 -12.80 15.98
CA ILE A 99 0.72 -12.23 16.03
C ILE A 99 1.33 -12.46 17.41
N THR A 100 2.42 -13.22 17.48
CA THR A 100 3.09 -13.56 18.75
C THR A 100 4.20 -12.58 19.10
N ALA A 101 5.01 -12.17 18.14
CA ALA A 101 6.06 -11.17 18.32
C ALA A 101 6.39 -10.48 16.99
N VAL A 102 6.76 -9.20 17.05
CA VAL A 102 7.18 -8.42 15.88
C VAL A 102 8.42 -7.59 16.23
N THR A 103 9.36 -7.50 15.29
CA THR A 103 10.53 -6.62 15.38
C THR A 103 10.72 -5.81 14.10
N VAL A 104 11.36 -4.65 14.24
CA VAL A 104 11.91 -3.87 13.13
C VAL A 104 13.43 -3.76 13.28
N ALA A 105 14.14 -3.73 12.16
CA ALA A 105 15.58 -3.48 12.12
C ALA A 105 15.96 -2.88 10.75
N LEU A 106 17.16 -2.34 10.63
CA LEU A 106 17.75 -2.03 9.33
C LEU A 106 18.36 -3.31 8.74
N PRO A 107 18.20 -3.59 7.42
CA PRO A 107 18.90 -4.69 6.79
C PRO A 107 20.39 -4.42 6.67
N VAL A 108 21.21 -5.48 6.61
CA VAL A 108 22.63 -5.34 6.27
C VAL A 108 22.75 -4.72 4.87
N ASN A 109 23.72 -3.81 4.69
CA ASN A 109 23.97 -3.06 3.44
C ASN A 109 22.79 -2.21 2.95
N GLY A 110 21.73 -2.02 3.74
CA GLY A 110 20.55 -1.25 3.32
C GLY A 110 19.81 -1.85 2.12
N SER A 111 19.99 -3.16 1.85
CA SER A 111 19.47 -3.81 0.65
C SER A 111 18.07 -4.41 0.88
N ALA A 112 17.23 -4.38 -0.16
CA ALA A 112 15.97 -5.11 -0.18
C ALA A 112 16.23 -6.61 -0.40
N GLY A 113 15.29 -7.44 -0.01
CA GLY A 113 15.31 -8.88 -0.24
C GLY A 113 16.27 -9.68 0.62
N VAL A 114 17.01 -9.07 1.55
CA VAL A 114 18.06 -9.76 2.32
C VAL A 114 17.53 -10.35 3.63
N PRO A 115 18.01 -11.54 4.05
CA PRO A 115 17.62 -12.16 5.32
C PRO A 115 18.35 -11.59 6.54
N GLN A 116 19.45 -10.84 6.34
CA GLN A 116 20.29 -10.30 7.41
C GLN A 116 19.83 -8.93 7.90
N ILE A 117 19.93 -8.72 9.20
CA ILE A 117 19.65 -7.45 9.86
C ILE A 117 20.88 -6.92 10.59
N GLN A 118 20.92 -5.60 10.78
CA GLN A 118 21.85 -4.95 11.69
C GLN A 118 21.31 -5.08 13.11
N SER A 119 21.75 -6.09 13.86
CA SER A 119 21.20 -6.43 15.18
C SER A 119 21.20 -5.27 16.18
N SER A 120 22.15 -4.33 16.09
CA SER A 120 22.22 -3.13 16.93
C SER A 120 21.05 -2.16 16.72
N THR A 121 20.34 -2.27 15.59
CA THR A 121 19.18 -1.41 15.26
C THR A 121 17.87 -2.05 15.67
N LEU A 122 17.87 -3.32 16.09
CA LEU A 122 16.65 -4.07 16.32
C LEU A 122 15.80 -3.45 17.44
N GLN A 123 14.52 -3.23 17.15
CA GLN A 123 13.53 -2.80 18.12
C GLN A 123 12.32 -3.73 18.10
N LYS A 124 11.77 -3.99 19.29
CA LYS A 124 10.51 -4.72 19.44
C LYS A 124 9.34 -3.81 19.10
N VAL A 125 8.34 -4.36 18.44
CA VAL A 125 7.08 -3.68 18.15
C VAL A 125 6.04 -4.16 19.16
N THR A 126 5.24 -3.23 19.68
CA THR A 126 4.14 -3.54 20.59
C THR A 126 2.80 -3.04 20.03
N PHE A 127 1.71 -3.57 20.57
CA PHE A 127 0.34 -3.21 20.28
C PHE A 127 -0.36 -2.96 21.61
N SER A 128 -0.74 -1.72 21.88
CA SER A 128 -1.34 -1.33 23.17
C SER A 128 -0.48 -1.76 24.37
N GLY A 129 0.84 -1.60 24.25
CA GLY A 129 1.84 -1.98 25.26
C GLY A 129 2.19 -3.47 25.33
N LYS A 130 1.55 -4.34 24.53
CA LYS A 130 1.80 -5.78 24.53
C LYS A 130 2.64 -6.20 23.32
N GLN A 131 3.48 -7.23 23.48
CA GLN A 131 4.32 -7.76 22.38
C GLN A 131 3.54 -8.60 21.36
N SER A 132 2.35 -9.06 21.73
CA SER A 132 1.47 -9.91 20.91
C SER A 132 0.10 -9.27 20.72
N ILE A 133 -0.58 -9.65 19.65
CA ILE A 133 -1.95 -9.24 19.35
C ILE A 133 -2.66 -10.34 18.55
N SER A 134 -3.95 -10.54 18.83
CA SER A 134 -4.83 -11.35 17.98
C SER A 134 -5.69 -10.39 17.17
N ILE A 135 -5.48 -10.35 15.86
CA ILE A 135 -6.19 -9.45 14.95
C ILE A 135 -7.44 -10.18 14.44
N PRO A 136 -8.67 -9.70 14.73
CA PRO A 136 -9.89 -10.37 14.27
C PRO A 136 -9.94 -10.55 12.75
N ASN A 137 -10.78 -11.49 12.30
CA ASN A 137 -11.05 -11.67 10.87
C ASN A 137 -11.54 -10.34 10.23
N GLY A 138 -11.00 -9.99 9.07
CA GLY A 138 -11.31 -8.73 8.38
C GLY A 138 -10.75 -7.46 9.03
N ALA A 139 -10.07 -7.55 10.17
CA ALA A 139 -9.61 -6.38 10.91
C ALA A 139 -8.16 -5.96 10.57
N LEU A 140 -7.77 -4.79 11.07
CA LEU A 140 -6.44 -4.20 10.96
C LEU A 140 -5.92 -3.86 12.36
N ALA A 141 -4.64 -4.11 12.61
CA ALA A 141 -3.95 -3.60 13.79
C ALA A 141 -2.92 -2.53 13.42
N VAL A 142 -2.80 -1.51 14.27
CA VAL A 142 -1.76 -0.50 14.21
C VAL A 142 -0.87 -0.67 15.43
N SER A 143 0.45 -0.70 15.23
CA SER A 143 1.38 -0.80 16.36
C SER A 143 1.44 0.50 17.17
N ASP A 144 1.94 0.39 18.39
CA ASP A 144 2.42 1.56 19.12
C ASP A 144 3.56 2.25 18.31
N PRO A 145 3.76 3.57 18.45
CA PRO A 145 4.88 4.27 17.81
C PRO A 145 6.23 3.69 18.25
N LEU A 146 7.23 3.76 17.37
CA LEU A 146 8.61 3.40 17.66
C LEU A 146 9.53 4.60 17.42
N ASN A 147 10.48 4.85 18.33
CA ASN A 147 11.61 5.77 18.09
C ASN A 147 12.65 5.08 17.21
N PHE A 148 12.30 4.87 15.94
CA PHE A 148 13.11 4.19 14.95
C PHE A 148 13.36 5.14 13.77
N LYS A 149 14.58 5.69 13.71
CA LYS A 149 14.95 6.68 12.70
C LYS A 149 15.18 6.01 11.35
N ILE A 150 14.42 6.44 10.34
CA ILE A 150 14.57 6.03 8.95
C ILE A 150 15.03 7.21 8.08
N LYS A 151 15.83 6.93 7.05
CA LYS A 151 16.20 7.92 6.04
C LYS A 151 15.21 7.83 4.86
N PRO A 152 15.00 8.90 4.07
CA PRO A 152 14.28 8.78 2.81
C PRO A 152 14.91 7.71 1.92
N GLN A 153 14.10 6.93 1.21
CA GLN A 153 14.54 5.81 0.35
C GLN A 153 15.32 4.71 1.07
N SER A 154 15.28 4.65 2.40
CA SER A 154 15.92 3.56 3.14
C SER A 154 15.05 2.31 3.17
N ILE A 155 15.69 1.15 3.32
CA ILE A 155 15.00 -0.12 3.53
C ILE A 155 14.91 -0.38 5.03
N ILE A 156 13.75 -0.86 5.48
CA ILE A 156 13.62 -1.50 6.81
C ILE A 156 13.28 -2.97 6.64
N THR A 157 13.59 -3.75 7.67
CA THR A 157 13.20 -5.15 7.82
C THR A 157 12.15 -5.27 8.91
N VAL A 158 11.02 -5.93 8.61
CA VAL A 158 10.00 -6.32 9.58
C VAL A 158 10.05 -7.84 9.74
N SER A 159 10.19 -8.33 10.97
CA SER A 159 10.05 -9.75 11.29
C SER A 159 8.80 -10.02 12.13
N ILE A 160 8.00 -11.00 11.74
CA ILE A 160 6.74 -11.38 12.39
C ILE A 160 6.81 -12.85 12.76
N TYR A 161 6.59 -13.19 14.03
CA TYR A 161 6.48 -14.57 14.50
C TYR A 161 5.03 -14.94 14.82
N LEU A 162 4.62 -16.09 14.29
CA LEU A 162 3.33 -16.72 14.50
C LEU A 162 3.56 -18.08 15.18
N GLN A 163 3.34 -18.17 16.49
CA GLN A 163 3.54 -19.42 17.22
C GLN A 163 2.55 -20.51 16.76
N THR A 164 1.29 -20.15 16.63
CA THR A 164 0.22 -21.09 16.23
C THR A 164 -0.09 -21.05 14.74
N GLY A 165 0.48 -20.09 13.99
CA GLY A 165 0.06 -19.80 12.61
C GLY A 165 -1.35 -19.23 12.54
N GLN A 166 -1.78 -18.86 11.33
CA GLN A 166 -3.18 -18.54 11.06
C GLN A 166 -3.92 -19.82 10.66
N THR A 167 -5.02 -20.14 11.34
CA THR A 167 -5.76 -21.40 11.17
C THR A 167 -6.73 -21.37 9.99
N THR A 168 -6.23 -20.98 8.82
CA THR A 168 -6.89 -21.04 7.52
C THR A 168 -5.84 -20.93 6.42
N ASN A 169 -6.18 -21.35 5.21
CA ASN A 169 -5.39 -21.07 4.01
C ASN A 169 -5.80 -19.76 3.32
N SER A 170 -6.87 -19.10 3.78
CA SER A 170 -7.28 -17.78 3.29
C SER A 170 -6.60 -16.71 4.16
N ILE A 171 -5.44 -16.24 3.71
CA ILE A 171 -4.63 -15.24 4.43
C ILE A 171 -4.49 -13.96 3.61
N THR A 172 -4.17 -12.86 4.28
CA THR A 172 -3.88 -11.57 3.64
C THR A 172 -2.42 -11.51 3.20
N SER A 173 -2.19 -11.20 1.92
CA SER A 173 -0.85 -10.99 1.36
C SER A 173 -0.86 -9.92 0.29
N HIS A 174 0.30 -9.71 -0.32
CA HIS A 174 0.51 -8.97 -1.54
C HIS A 174 1.55 -9.73 -2.38
N PRO A 175 1.11 -10.63 -3.28
CA PRO A 175 2.02 -11.46 -4.07
C PRO A 175 2.89 -10.65 -5.04
N GLY A 176 2.44 -9.45 -5.42
CA GLY A 176 3.14 -8.48 -6.26
C GLY A 176 4.32 -7.75 -5.60
N SER A 177 4.90 -8.27 -4.53
CA SER A 177 5.89 -7.48 -3.78
C SER A 177 7.18 -7.15 -4.56
N ARG A 178 7.58 -8.00 -5.52
CA ARG A 178 8.87 -7.98 -6.24
C ARG A 178 10.05 -7.80 -5.26
N THR A 179 9.87 -8.30 -4.04
CA THR A 179 10.81 -8.18 -2.94
C THR A 179 10.83 -9.50 -2.20
N THR A 180 12.00 -10.11 -2.12
CA THR A 180 12.20 -11.41 -1.48
C THR A 180 11.91 -11.30 0.02
N SER A 181 10.93 -12.06 0.48
CA SER A 181 10.68 -12.32 1.90
C SER A 181 11.20 -13.69 2.27
N TRP A 182 11.59 -13.84 3.54
CA TRP A 182 12.20 -15.04 4.09
C TRP A 182 11.37 -15.55 5.24
N TRP A 183 11.32 -16.86 5.45
CA TRP A 183 10.71 -17.41 6.65
C TRP A 183 11.39 -18.69 7.10
N GLN A 184 11.36 -18.93 8.41
CA GLN A 184 11.90 -20.14 9.04
C GLN A 184 11.05 -20.57 10.24
N PHE A 185 11.21 -21.80 10.70
CA PHE A 185 10.57 -22.26 11.94
C PHE A 185 11.17 -21.63 13.21
N GLY A 186 10.35 -21.57 14.26
CA GLY A 186 10.69 -21.04 15.57
C GLY A 186 10.61 -19.53 15.66
N ASN A 187 10.73 -19.02 16.89
CA ASN A 187 10.81 -17.59 17.15
C ASN A 187 12.22 -17.07 16.84
N ALA A 188 12.38 -16.41 15.70
CA ALA A 188 13.63 -15.90 15.19
C ALA A 188 13.59 -14.40 14.89
N VAL A 189 12.62 -13.67 15.47
CA VAL A 189 12.45 -12.22 15.23
C VAL A 189 13.69 -11.41 15.60
N SER A 190 14.52 -11.91 16.53
CA SER A 190 15.79 -11.31 16.96
C SER A 190 17.03 -11.90 16.31
N SER A 191 16.89 -12.91 15.43
CA SER A 191 18.04 -13.55 14.80
C SER A 191 18.75 -12.57 13.85
N PRO A 192 20.09 -12.43 13.92
CA PRO A 192 20.86 -11.58 13.01
C PRO A 192 20.67 -11.93 11.52
N SER A 193 20.36 -13.19 11.22
CA SER A 193 20.01 -13.66 9.88
C SER A 193 18.98 -14.77 9.98
N LEU A 194 18.11 -14.90 8.98
CA LEU A 194 17.46 -16.18 8.70
C LEU A 194 18.40 -16.94 7.77
N ALA A 195 18.85 -18.14 8.14
CA ALA A 195 19.84 -18.87 7.36
C ALA A 195 19.15 -19.95 6.50
N ILE A 196 19.49 -20.04 5.21
CA ILE A 196 19.06 -21.16 4.36
C ILE A 196 20.02 -22.32 4.60
N THR A 197 19.80 -23.08 5.66
CA THR A 197 20.65 -24.23 6.00
C THR A 197 20.00 -25.58 5.69
N ASP A 198 18.68 -25.62 5.49
CA ASP A 198 17.91 -26.80 5.11
C ASP A 198 16.54 -26.39 4.52
N SER A 199 15.68 -27.37 4.24
CA SER A 199 14.31 -27.17 3.72
C SER A 199 13.37 -26.38 4.66
N LYS A 200 13.84 -25.95 5.83
CA LYS A 200 13.09 -25.18 6.84
C LYS A 200 13.30 -23.68 6.76
N THR A 201 14.05 -23.17 5.78
CA THR A 201 14.05 -21.74 5.47
C THR A 201 13.73 -21.57 4.00
N GLN A 202 12.64 -20.87 3.71
CA GLN A 202 12.16 -20.66 2.35
C GLN A 202 11.93 -19.18 2.10
N SER A 203 11.86 -18.82 0.83
CA SER A 203 11.69 -17.45 0.40
C SER A 203 10.84 -17.37 -0.85
N ALA A 204 10.11 -16.28 -0.99
CA ALA A 204 9.45 -15.91 -2.23
C ALA A 204 9.31 -14.39 -2.29
N ALA A 205 9.09 -13.88 -3.50
CA ALA A 205 8.87 -12.47 -3.73
C ALA A 205 7.43 -12.06 -3.38
N HIS A 206 7.02 -12.22 -2.12
CA HIS A 206 5.70 -11.86 -1.61
C HIS A 206 5.80 -11.09 -0.29
N TRP A 207 4.84 -10.20 -0.02
CA TRP A 207 4.61 -9.69 1.32
C TRP A 207 3.38 -10.36 1.92
N TYR A 208 3.41 -10.68 3.22
CA TYR A 208 2.30 -11.21 3.98
C TYR A 208 2.01 -10.34 5.20
N PHE A 209 0.72 -10.12 5.47
CA PHE A 209 0.16 -9.42 6.63
C PHE A 209 0.51 -7.93 6.80
N VAL A 210 1.76 -7.50 6.57
CA VAL A 210 2.12 -6.08 6.66
C VAL A 210 1.48 -5.32 5.49
N SER A 211 0.79 -4.21 5.78
CA SER A 211 0.06 -3.45 4.76
C SER A 211 0.48 -1.99 4.66
N ALA A 212 1.04 -1.41 5.73
CA ALA A 212 1.67 -0.09 5.67
C ALA A 212 2.72 0.13 6.77
N VAL A 213 3.61 1.09 6.51
CA VAL A 213 4.49 1.72 7.49
C VAL A 213 4.19 3.21 7.46
N GLU A 214 3.81 3.74 8.61
CA GLU A 214 3.49 5.16 8.75
C GLU A 214 4.64 5.89 9.43
N ALA A 215 4.93 7.09 8.96
CA ALA A 215 5.97 7.98 9.46
C ALA A 215 5.33 9.18 10.14
N TRP A 216 5.82 9.54 11.33
CA TRP A 216 5.41 10.77 12.01
C TRP A 216 6.29 11.92 11.54
N VAL A 217 5.67 12.89 10.88
CA VAL A 217 6.35 13.93 10.11
C VAL A 217 5.74 15.31 10.36
N ALA A 218 6.38 16.36 9.89
CA ALA A 218 5.87 17.73 10.00
C ALA A 218 4.62 17.94 9.11
N PRO A 219 3.73 18.90 9.43
CA PRO A 219 2.47 19.10 8.67
C PRO A 219 2.60 19.40 7.18
N SER A 220 3.78 19.78 6.69
CA SER A 220 4.02 20.02 5.26
C SER A 220 4.01 18.74 4.43
N TYR A 221 4.29 17.60 5.06
CA TYR A 221 4.38 16.31 4.40
C TYR A 221 2.99 15.77 4.01
N GLY A 222 2.97 14.86 3.04
CA GLY A 222 1.76 14.16 2.64
C GLY A 222 2.07 12.95 1.78
N THR A 223 1.08 12.11 1.55
CA THR A 223 1.21 10.90 0.72
C THR A 223 0.48 11.04 -0.60
N LEU A 224 1.10 10.59 -1.70
CA LEU A 224 0.42 10.22 -2.93
C LEU A 224 -0.03 8.75 -2.84
N ALA A 225 -1.34 8.50 -2.78
CA ALA A 225 -1.89 7.14 -2.86
C ALA A 225 -2.23 6.80 -4.31
N ILE A 226 -1.72 5.66 -4.80
CA ILE A 226 -1.88 5.25 -6.20
C ILE A 226 -2.70 3.97 -6.26
N ILE A 227 -3.92 4.07 -6.76
CA ILE A 227 -4.73 2.93 -7.18
C ILE A 227 -4.29 2.54 -8.60
N GLY A 228 -4.02 1.27 -8.83
CA GLY A 228 -3.69 0.78 -10.15
C GLY A 228 -3.53 -0.74 -10.26
N ASP A 229 -3.01 -1.16 -11.40
CA ASP A 229 -2.87 -2.57 -11.77
C ASP A 229 -1.40 -3.07 -11.76
N SER A 230 -1.12 -4.17 -12.47
CA SER A 230 0.20 -4.80 -12.58
C SER A 230 1.30 -3.85 -13.07
N ILE A 231 0.98 -2.81 -13.84
CA ILE A 231 1.95 -1.83 -14.35
C ILE A 231 2.48 -0.96 -13.19
N THR A 232 1.59 -0.51 -12.32
CA THR A 232 1.97 0.28 -11.13
C THR A 232 2.53 -0.59 -10.02
N ASP A 233 1.97 -1.78 -9.86
CA ASP A 233 2.43 -2.78 -8.92
C ASP A 233 3.87 -3.23 -9.27
N GLY A 234 4.25 -3.16 -10.55
CA GLY A 234 5.64 -3.19 -11.01
C GLY A 234 6.06 -4.44 -11.76
N ARG A 235 5.13 -5.14 -12.43
CA ARG A 235 5.46 -6.29 -13.31
C ARG A 235 6.46 -5.86 -14.40
N GLY A 236 7.58 -6.55 -14.54
CA GLY A 236 8.66 -6.15 -15.46
C GLY A 236 9.77 -5.31 -14.82
N SER A 237 9.63 -4.96 -13.54
CA SER A 237 10.74 -4.51 -12.69
C SER A 237 11.61 -5.69 -12.24
N GLU A 238 12.80 -5.41 -11.74
CA GLU A 238 13.71 -6.42 -11.21
C GLU A 238 13.43 -6.67 -9.72
N THR A 239 13.37 -7.95 -9.34
CA THR A 239 13.22 -8.35 -7.94
C THR A 239 14.34 -7.75 -7.09
N ASP A 240 13.97 -7.21 -5.93
CA ASP A 240 14.87 -6.60 -4.94
C ASP A 240 15.58 -5.30 -5.39
N LYS A 241 15.18 -4.71 -6.52
CA LYS A 241 15.80 -3.47 -7.04
C LYS A 241 15.00 -2.19 -6.80
N ASN A 242 13.73 -2.28 -6.40
CA ASN A 242 12.84 -1.12 -6.23
C ASN A 242 12.87 -0.19 -7.45
N ASN A 243 12.71 -0.75 -8.66
CA ASN A 243 12.81 -0.02 -9.92
C ASN A 243 11.53 -0.11 -10.78
N ARG A 244 10.38 -0.22 -10.10
CA ARG A 244 9.05 0.10 -10.66
C ARG A 244 8.85 1.62 -10.69
N TRP A 245 7.93 2.12 -11.52
CA TRP A 245 7.81 3.57 -11.73
C TRP A 245 7.50 4.37 -10.46
N PRO A 246 6.70 3.91 -9.47
CA PRO A 246 6.49 4.68 -8.25
C PRO A 246 7.76 4.86 -7.41
N ASP A 247 8.62 3.84 -7.35
CA ASP A 247 9.92 3.91 -6.65
C ASP A 247 10.89 4.87 -7.37
N LEU A 248 10.92 4.81 -8.71
CA LEU A 248 11.76 5.70 -9.51
C LEU A 248 11.26 7.16 -9.48
N LEU A 249 9.94 7.36 -9.44
CA LEU A 249 9.34 8.68 -9.22
C LEU A 249 9.72 9.21 -7.85
N LEU A 250 9.55 8.40 -6.80
CA LEU A 250 9.96 8.75 -5.44
C LEU A 250 11.43 9.20 -5.41
N ALA A 251 12.34 8.47 -6.06
CA ALA A 251 13.76 8.83 -6.13
C ALA A 251 13.97 10.21 -6.78
N ARG A 252 13.14 10.58 -7.76
CA ARG A 252 13.13 11.91 -8.38
C ARG A 252 12.54 12.98 -7.46
N LEU A 253 11.43 12.70 -6.75
CA LEU A 253 10.79 13.66 -5.84
C LEU A 253 11.73 14.08 -4.71
N GLN A 254 12.55 13.15 -4.19
CA GLN A 254 13.51 13.43 -3.12
C GLN A 254 14.64 14.40 -3.53
N LYS A 255 14.85 14.64 -4.83
CA LYS A 255 15.88 15.57 -5.33
C LYS A 255 15.47 17.04 -5.26
N SER A 256 14.20 17.35 -5.00
CA SER A 256 13.68 18.73 -4.97
C SER A 256 13.13 19.09 -3.59
N SER A 257 13.32 20.34 -3.15
CA SER A 257 12.70 20.85 -1.93
C SER A 257 11.18 20.92 -2.01
N ASN A 258 10.63 21.06 -3.21
CA ASN A 258 9.18 21.25 -3.41
C ASN A 258 8.39 19.94 -3.38
N THR A 259 9.07 18.79 -3.36
CA THR A 259 8.43 17.47 -3.46
C THR A 259 9.04 16.40 -2.54
N ARG A 260 10.16 16.67 -1.85
CA ARG A 260 10.81 15.67 -0.97
C ARG A 260 9.98 15.28 0.26
N ASP A 261 8.95 16.06 0.56
CA ASP A 261 7.98 15.87 1.62
C ASP A 261 6.79 14.99 1.19
N ILE A 262 6.80 14.48 -0.05
CA ILE A 262 5.76 13.62 -0.61
C ILE A 262 6.18 12.16 -0.49
N GLY A 263 5.45 11.41 0.34
CA GLY A 263 5.50 9.95 0.40
C GLY A 263 4.70 9.30 -0.73
N VAL A 264 4.94 8.02 -0.99
CA VAL A 264 4.21 7.24 -2.01
C VAL A 264 3.63 5.98 -1.38
N ALA A 265 2.32 5.83 -1.49
CA ALA A 265 1.60 4.61 -1.12
C ALA A 265 1.14 3.89 -2.39
N ASN A 266 1.85 2.83 -2.74
CA ASN A 266 1.51 2.03 -3.91
C ASN A 266 0.43 1.01 -3.56
N GLN A 267 -0.81 1.34 -3.89
CA GLN A 267 -2.00 0.51 -3.66
C GLN A 267 -2.41 -0.22 -4.94
N ALA A 268 -1.46 -0.49 -5.84
CA ALA A 268 -1.72 -1.25 -7.03
C ALA A 268 -1.65 -2.76 -6.77
N ALA A 269 -2.32 -3.54 -7.61
CA ALA A 269 -2.26 -5.00 -7.56
C ALA A 269 -2.29 -5.60 -8.97
N GLY A 270 -1.50 -6.64 -9.19
CA GLY A 270 -1.51 -7.37 -10.47
C GLY A 270 -2.91 -7.84 -10.87
N GLY A 271 -3.27 -7.66 -12.14
CA GLY A 271 -4.57 -8.08 -12.66
C GLY A 271 -5.79 -7.39 -12.02
N ASN A 272 -5.58 -6.31 -11.25
CA ASN A 272 -6.68 -5.56 -10.65
C ASN A 272 -7.48 -4.82 -11.73
N ARG A 273 -8.78 -4.70 -11.45
CA ARG A 273 -9.78 -4.13 -12.34
C ARG A 273 -10.59 -3.14 -11.54
N LEU A 274 -11.17 -2.18 -12.24
CA LEU A 274 -11.96 -1.15 -11.60
C LEU A 274 -13.39 -1.62 -11.30
N LEU A 275 -13.98 -2.42 -12.20
CA LEU A 275 -15.40 -2.78 -12.20
C LEU A 275 -15.71 -4.14 -11.57
N ALA A 276 -14.75 -5.08 -11.60
CA ALA A 276 -14.93 -6.45 -11.15
C ALA A 276 -13.72 -6.92 -10.36
N ASP A 277 -13.89 -7.94 -9.51
CA ASP A 277 -12.75 -8.53 -8.82
C ASP A 277 -11.81 -9.21 -9.84
N GLY A 278 -10.51 -9.14 -9.57
CA GLY A 278 -9.45 -9.80 -10.33
C GLY A 278 -8.62 -10.70 -9.42
N LEU A 279 -7.30 -10.53 -9.41
CA LEU A 279 -6.45 -11.16 -8.39
C LEU A 279 -6.60 -10.48 -7.00
N GLY A 280 -7.44 -9.44 -6.91
CA GLY A 280 -7.85 -8.75 -5.70
C GLY A 280 -9.18 -8.02 -5.92
N PRO A 281 -9.76 -7.41 -4.88
CA PRO A 281 -11.05 -6.73 -5.01
C PRO A 281 -11.01 -5.60 -6.03
N ASN A 282 -12.14 -5.38 -6.70
CA ASN A 282 -12.31 -4.27 -7.63
C ASN A 282 -11.93 -2.91 -7.00
N ALA A 283 -11.34 -2.03 -7.80
CA ALA A 283 -10.83 -0.76 -7.31
C ALA A 283 -11.92 0.20 -6.84
N LEU A 284 -13.10 0.17 -7.49
CA LEU A 284 -14.25 0.98 -7.08
C LEU A 284 -14.69 0.68 -5.63
N GLY A 285 -14.62 -0.58 -5.23
CA GLY A 285 -15.00 -1.06 -3.89
C GLY A 285 -13.94 -0.89 -2.81
N ARG A 286 -12.71 -0.48 -3.17
CA ARG A 286 -11.59 -0.36 -2.20
C ARG A 286 -11.09 1.07 -1.98
N VAL A 287 -11.73 2.09 -2.54
CA VAL A 287 -11.32 3.50 -2.38
C VAL A 287 -11.23 3.91 -0.90
N GLU A 288 -12.23 3.59 -0.07
CA GLU A 288 -12.19 3.92 1.35
C GLU A 288 -10.99 3.25 2.02
N ARG A 289 -10.81 1.96 1.75
CA ARG A 289 -9.76 1.17 2.39
C ARG A 289 -8.39 1.66 1.99
N ASP A 290 -8.14 1.84 0.69
CA ASP A 290 -6.80 2.01 0.15
C ASP A 290 -6.39 3.47 -0.03
N VAL A 291 -7.33 4.41 0.03
CA VAL A 291 -7.05 5.86 -0.04
C VAL A 291 -7.55 6.58 1.21
N LEU A 292 -8.86 6.52 1.51
CA LEU A 292 -9.45 7.42 2.50
C LEU A 292 -9.12 7.04 3.96
N SER A 293 -8.84 5.76 4.22
CA SER A 293 -8.47 5.26 5.56
C SER A 293 -6.97 5.40 5.87
N HIS A 294 -6.19 5.87 4.90
CA HIS A 294 -4.77 6.12 5.04
C HIS A 294 -4.54 7.54 5.56
N PRO A 295 -3.68 7.75 6.57
CA PRO A 295 -3.51 9.05 7.17
C PRO A 295 -2.65 9.95 6.27
N GLY A 296 -3.01 11.23 6.22
CA GLY A 296 -2.21 12.26 5.55
C GLY A 296 -2.04 12.06 4.05
N VAL A 297 -2.93 11.29 3.40
CA VAL A 297 -2.99 11.28 1.94
C VAL A 297 -3.40 12.66 1.47
N LYS A 298 -2.54 13.24 0.62
CA LYS A 298 -2.71 14.61 0.09
C LYS A 298 -3.06 14.60 -1.39
N TYR A 299 -2.73 13.52 -2.09
CA TYR A 299 -3.01 13.34 -3.51
C TYR A 299 -3.44 11.89 -3.74
N ALA A 300 -4.44 11.67 -4.58
CA ALA A 300 -4.78 10.35 -5.08
C ALA A 300 -4.43 10.25 -6.57
N MET A 301 -4.16 9.05 -7.05
CA MET A 301 -3.99 8.77 -8.46
C MET A 301 -4.69 7.47 -8.84
N ILE A 302 -5.39 7.50 -9.98
CA ILE A 302 -6.02 6.32 -10.57
C ILE A 302 -5.31 6.02 -11.89
N PHE A 303 -4.66 4.86 -11.94
CA PHE A 303 -4.03 4.32 -13.15
C PHE A 303 -4.43 2.86 -13.33
N GLU A 304 -5.65 2.66 -13.84
CA GLU A 304 -6.31 1.36 -13.95
C GLU A 304 -7.29 1.35 -15.14
N GLY A 305 -7.79 0.18 -15.51
CA GLY A 305 -8.74 -0.01 -16.61
C GLY A 305 -8.22 -0.95 -17.71
N VAL A 306 -6.92 -1.24 -17.74
CA VAL A 306 -6.33 -2.12 -18.76
C VAL A 306 -6.88 -3.54 -18.69
N ASN A 307 -7.09 -4.05 -17.48
CA ASN A 307 -7.60 -5.40 -17.27
C ASN A 307 -9.11 -5.48 -17.50
N ASP A 308 -9.87 -4.41 -17.23
CA ASP A 308 -11.30 -4.32 -17.57
C ASP A 308 -11.49 -4.47 -19.09
N ILE A 309 -10.72 -3.70 -19.88
CA ILE A 309 -10.73 -3.78 -21.35
C ILE A 309 -10.19 -5.14 -21.83
N GLY A 310 -9.06 -5.56 -21.27
CA GLY A 310 -8.32 -6.76 -21.69
C GLY A 310 -9.00 -8.08 -21.40
N THR A 311 -9.90 -8.12 -20.41
CA THR A 311 -10.64 -9.34 -20.03
C THR A 311 -12.05 -9.41 -20.61
N ALA A 312 -12.63 -8.28 -20.98
CA ALA A 312 -13.94 -8.26 -21.64
C ALA A 312 -13.90 -8.81 -23.08
N ASP A 313 -15.04 -9.31 -23.55
CA ASP A 313 -15.18 -9.83 -24.92
C ASP A 313 -14.80 -8.79 -25.96
N THR A 314 -14.31 -9.26 -27.11
CA THR A 314 -13.84 -8.40 -28.21
C THR A 314 -14.96 -7.91 -29.13
N THR A 315 -16.22 -8.05 -28.71
CA THR A 315 -17.36 -7.53 -29.47
C THR A 315 -17.54 -6.03 -29.21
N PRO A 316 -17.95 -5.24 -30.23
CA PRO A 316 -18.20 -3.81 -30.02
C PRO A 316 -19.21 -3.53 -28.90
N ALA A 317 -20.23 -4.39 -28.73
CA ALA A 317 -21.22 -4.24 -27.68
C ALA A 317 -20.62 -4.42 -26.28
N ALA A 318 -19.84 -5.48 -26.05
CA ALA A 318 -19.19 -5.70 -24.76
C ALA A 318 -18.19 -4.59 -24.43
N GLN A 319 -17.41 -4.16 -25.43
CA GLN A 319 -16.44 -3.09 -25.30
C GLN A 319 -17.08 -1.72 -25.05
N GLN A 320 -18.27 -1.47 -25.62
CA GLN A 320 -19.05 -0.27 -25.34
C GLN A 320 -19.52 -0.25 -23.88
N VAL A 321 -20.04 -1.37 -23.36
CA VAL A 321 -20.44 -1.49 -21.94
C VAL A 321 -19.25 -1.20 -21.01
N VAL A 322 -18.08 -1.79 -21.28
CA VAL A 322 -16.86 -1.55 -20.50
C VAL A 322 -16.48 -0.07 -20.50
N TYR A 323 -16.56 0.61 -21.64
CA TYR A 323 -16.29 2.04 -21.72
C TYR A 323 -17.27 2.85 -20.85
N ASP A 324 -18.58 2.59 -20.99
CA ASP A 324 -19.62 3.33 -20.24
C ASP A 324 -19.43 3.12 -18.73
N ASP A 325 -19.21 1.89 -18.30
CA ASP A 325 -19.02 1.53 -16.89
C ASP A 325 -17.71 2.10 -16.32
N LEU A 326 -16.59 2.02 -17.07
CA LEU A 326 -15.31 2.60 -16.63
C LEU A 326 -15.41 4.10 -16.42
N THR A 327 -16.01 4.82 -17.37
CA THR A 327 -16.13 6.29 -17.26
C THR A 327 -17.01 6.70 -16.09
N GLN A 328 -18.12 6.02 -15.87
CA GLN A 328 -18.97 6.25 -14.69
C GLN A 328 -18.22 5.94 -13.39
N ALA A 329 -17.48 4.83 -13.33
CA ALA A 329 -16.79 4.42 -12.13
C ALA A 329 -15.61 5.35 -11.80
N TYR A 330 -14.87 5.87 -12.79
CA TYR A 330 -13.89 6.94 -12.56
C TYR A 330 -14.53 8.16 -11.90
N GLN A 331 -15.69 8.61 -12.42
CA GLN A 331 -16.40 9.75 -11.84
C GLN A 331 -16.79 9.49 -10.39
N GLN A 332 -17.35 8.31 -10.09
CA GLN A 332 -17.74 7.95 -8.71
C GLN A 332 -16.55 7.87 -7.75
N MET A 333 -15.40 7.35 -8.21
CA MET A 333 -14.19 7.31 -7.40
C MET A 333 -13.69 8.73 -7.12
N VAL A 334 -13.67 9.61 -8.12
CA VAL A 334 -13.27 11.01 -7.94
C VAL A 334 -14.21 11.72 -6.97
N THR A 335 -15.54 11.64 -7.16
CA THR A 335 -16.53 12.24 -6.26
C THR A 335 -16.30 11.82 -4.79
N ARG A 336 -16.02 10.54 -4.53
CA ARG A 336 -15.75 10.04 -3.17
C ARG A 336 -14.44 10.54 -2.59
N ILE A 337 -13.40 10.71 -3.41
CA ILE A 337 -12.10 11.22 -2.95
C ILE A 337 -12.16 12.75 -2.74
N HIS A 338 -12.85 13.49 -3.62
CA HIS A 338 -13.12 14.92 -3.47
C HIS A 338 -13.89 15.24 -2.19
N ALA A 339 -14.74 14.34 -1.70
CA ALA A 339 -15.41 14.51 -0.40
C ALA A 339 -14.44 14.68 0.79
N PHE A 340 -13.17 14.31 0.61
CA PHE A 340 -12.08 14.50 1.58
C PHE A 340 -11.11 15.63 1.19
N GLY A 341 -11.47 16.45 0.19
CA GLY A 341 -10.67 17.60 -0.29
C GLY A 341 -9.40 17.20 -1.03
N MET A 342 -9.28 15.93 -1.45
CA MET A 342 -8.07 15.40 -2.08
C MET A 342 -8.17 15.48 -3.61
N PRO A 343 -7.19 16.07 -4.32
CA PRO A 343 -7.14 16.04 -5.78
C PRO A 343 -6.82 14.61 -6.27
N VAL A 344 -7.41 14.24 -7.40
CA VAL A 344 -7.28 12.96 -8.07
C VAL A 344 -6.61 13.14 -9.43
N PHE A 345 -5.44 12.54 -9.59
CA PHE A 345 -4.73 12.48 -10.85
C PHE A 345 -5.15 11.24 -11.64
N GLY A 346 -5.56 11.41 -12.89
CA GLY A 346 -5.81 10.30 -13.81
C GLY A 346 -4.57 9.99 -14.64
N ALA A 347 -4.26 8.71 -14.87
CA ALA A 347 -3.30 8.32 -15.91
C ALA A 347 -3.97 7.58 -17.05
N THR A 348 -3.60 7.95 -18.27
CA THR A 348 -4.03 7.25 -19.49
C THR A 348 -3.48 5.83 -19.51
N ILE A 349 -4.30 4.87 -19.93
CA ILE A 349 -3.95 3.46 -20.11
C ILE A 349 -2.87 3.34 -21.18
N THR A 350 -1.75 2.69 -20.85
CA THR A 350 -0.62 2.52 -21.77
C THR A 350 -0.97 1.59 -22.94
N PRO A 351 -0.23 1.67 -24.07
CA PRO A 351 -0.41 0.75 -25.19
C PRO A 351 -0.29 -0.72 -24.77
N PHE A 352 -1.15 -1.57 -25.34
CA PHE A 352 -1.16 -3.02 -25.05
C PHE A 352 -1.29 -3.92 -26.30
N SER A 353 -1.24 -3.35 -27.50
CA SER A 353 -1.26 -4.16 -28.71
C SER A 353 0.09 -4.82 -28.95
N ALA A 354 0.07 -6.00 -29.53
CA ALA A 354 1.23 -6.71 -30.03
C ALA A 354 1.27 -6.66 -31.57
N PRO A 355 2.43 -6.92 -32.20
CA PRO A 355 2.51 -7.16 -33.65
C PRO A 355 1.53 -8.26 -34.09
N ALA A 356 0.98 -8.13 -35.30
CA ALA A 356 -0.07 -9.03 -35.79
C ALA A 356 0.33 -10.53 -35.85
N ASN A 357 1.64 -10.82 -35.90
CA ASN A 357 2.19 -12.18 -35.88
C ASN A 357 2.42 -12.73 -34.45
N VAL A 358 2.05 -11.98 -33.40
CA VAL A 358 2.18 -12.38 -32.00
C VAL A 358 0.80 -12.68 -31.43
N THR A 359 0.60 -13.91 -30.97
CA THR A 359 -0.66 -14.36 -30.34
C THR A 359 -0.55 -14.50 -28.81
N SER A 360 0.65 -14.35 -28.25
CA SER A 360 0.90 -14.54 -26.81
C SER A 360 0.40 -13.41 -25.93
N GLN A 361 0.00 -12.27 -26.50
CA GLN A 361 -0.61 -11.16 -25.77
C GLN A 361 -2.14 -11.21 -25.93
N PRO A 362 -2.88 -11.78 -24.98
CA PRO A 362 -4.32 -11.97 -25.11
C PRO A 362 -5.11 -10.66 -25.17
N TYR A 363 -4.56 -9.52 -24.70
CA TYR A 363 -5.26 -8.23 -24.71
C TYR A 363 -5.22 -7.56 -26.08
N SER A 364 -4.27 -7.95 -26.93
CA SER A 364 -4.07 -7.36 -28.26
C SER A 364 -5.23 -7.69 -29.20
N ASN A 365 -6.13 -6.73 -29.37
CA ASN A 365 -7.25 -6.83 -30.30
C ASN A 365 -7.65 -5.43 -30.82
N PRO A 366 -7.96 -5.26 -32.12
CA PRO A 366 -8.34 -3.96 -32.67
C PRO A 366 -9.54 -3.30 -31.97
N GLU A 367 -10.53 -4.07 -31.52
CA GLU A 367 -11.70 -3.52 -30.84
C GLU A 367 -11.35 -3.03 -29.44
N ARG A 368 -10.53 -3.78 -28.69
CA ARG A 368 -10.00 -3.34 -27.39
C ARG A 368 -9.14 -2.09 -27.50
N GLU A 369 -8.33 -1.96 -28.55
CA GLU A 369 -7.55 -0.75 -28.80
C GLU A 369 -8.46 0.46 -29.06
N LYS A 370 -9.56 0.31 -29.82
CA LYS A 370 -10.54 1.39 -29.96
C LYS A 370 -11.11 1.81 -28.62
N THR A 371 -11.48 0.86 -27.76
CA THR A 371 -11.97 1.14 -26.40
C THR A 371 -10.93 1.87 -25.58
N ARG A 372 -9.67 1.41 -25.59
CA ARG A 372 -8.57 2.06 -24.87
C ARG A 372 -8.40 3.51 -25.31
N GLN A 373 -8.43 3.78 -26.62
CA GLN A 373 -8.36 5.15 -27.15
C GLN A 373 -9.54 6.00 -26.68
N LYS A 374 -10.77 5.46 -26.70
CA LYS A 374 -11.96 6.17 -26.17
C LYS A 374 -11.84 6.48 -24.69
N VAL A 375 -11.41 5.52 -23.88
CA VAL A 375 -11.18 5.71 -22.43
C VAL A 375 -10.08 6.75 -22.19
N ASN A 376 -8.95 6.68 -22.90
CA ASN A 376 -7.88 7.66 -22.77
C ASN A 376 -8.32 9.07 -23.22
N ASP A 377 -9.15 9.18 -24.24
CA ASP A 377 -9.72 10.45 -24.66
C ASP A 377 -10.67 11.02 -23.61
N PHE A 378 -11.48 10.18 -22.95
CA PHE A 378 -12.26 10.58 -21.78
C PHE A 378 -11.33 11.10 -20.66
N ILE A 379 -10.35 10.31 -20.24
CA ILE A 379 -9.38 10.68 -19.18
C ILE A 379 -8.75 12.05 -19.47
N ARG A 380 -8.36 12.31 -20.73
CA ARG A 380 -7.72 13.56 -21.14
C ARG A 380 -8.64 14.78 -21.19
N LYS A 381 -9.92 14.60 -21.53
CA LYS A 381 -10.79 15.70 -22.00
C LYS A 381 -12.04 15.91 -21.18
N SER A 382 -12.44 14.96 -20.34
CA SER A 382 -13.73 15.04 -19.64
C SER A 382 -13.76 16.08 -18.52
N GLY A 383 -12.59 16.46 -17.98
CA GLY A 383 -12.50 17.23 -16.74
C GLY A 383 -12.77 16.40 -15.48
N THR A 384 -12.90 15.08 -15.60
CA THR A 384 -13.15 14.18 -14.45
C THR A 384 -11.98 14.14 -13.47
N PHE A 385 -10.75 14.36 -13.91
CA PHE A 385 -9.56 14.35 -13.06
C PHE A 385 -8.99 15.75 -12.94
N ASP A 386 -8.54 16.11 -11.74
CA ASP A 386 -7.89 17.40 -11.45
C ASP A 386 -6.61 17.59 -12.29
N ALA A 387 -5.94 16.49 -12.61
CA ALA A 387 -4.84 16.49 -13.56
C ALA A 387 -4.68 15.14 -14.27
N VAL A 388 -4.06 15.18 -15.45
CA VAL A 388 -3.83 13.98 -16.27
C VAL A 388 -2.34 13.75 -16.49
N VAL A 389 -1.89 12.53 -16.25
CA VAL A 389 -0.56 12.04 -16.59
C VAL A 389 -0.65 11.11 -17.80
N ASP A 390 -0.19 11.59 -18.96
CA ASP A 390 -0.37 10.91 -20.25
C ASP A 390 0.67 9.79 -20.48
N PHE A 391 0.63 8.74 -19.63
CA PHE A 391 1.50 7.57 -19.72
C PHE A 391 1.42 6.83 -21.05
N ASP A 392 0.29 6.92 -21.76
CA ASP A 392 0.10 6.38 -23.09
C ASP A 392 1.12 6.96 -24.07
N ARG A 393 1.16 8.30 -24.17
CA ARG A 393 2.13 8.98 -25.04
C ARG A 393 3.58 8.81 -24.60
N MET A 394 3.82 8.61 -23.30
CA MET A 394 5.20 8.46 -22.79
C MET A 394 5.87 7.16 -23.25
N LEU A 395 5.08 6.11 -23.49
CA LEU A 395 5.57 4.77 -23.82
C LEU A 395 5.24 4.29 -25.23
N ALA A 396 4.32 4.94 -25.93
CA ALA A 396 3.92 4.54 -27.28
C ALA A 396 5.07 4.52 -28.28
N ASP A 397 5.05 3.52 -29.17
CA ASP A 397 5.88 3.53 -30.36
C ASP A 397 5.39 4.64 -31.30
N PRO A 398 6.24 5.61 -31.71
CA PRO A 398 5.80 6.70 -32.58
C PRO A 398 5.34 6.26 -33.97
N LYS A 399 5.74 5.05 -34.43
CA LYS A 399 5.32 4.49 -35.71
C LYS A 399 4.06 3.64 -35.59
N VAL A 400 3.85 3.00 -34.44
CA VAL A 400 2.68 2.17 -34.16
C VAL A 400 2.15 2.48 -32.75
N PRO A 401 1.40 3.58 -32.57
CA PRO A 401 1.04 4.09 -31.24
C PRO A 401 0.20 3.16 -30.35
N SER A 402 -0.39 2.10 -30.93
CA SER A 402 -1.10 1.06 -30.18
C SER A 402 -0.16 0.07 -29.48
N GLN A 403 1.15 0.12 -29.74
CA GLN A 403 2.17 -0.74 -29.13
C GLN A 403 3.13 0.06 -28.24
N LEU A 404 3.68 -0.61 -27.23
CA LEU A 404 4.82 -0.08 -26.48
C LEU A 404 6.02 0.06 -27.41
N LYS A 405 6.75 1.18 -27.33
CA LYS A 405 8.04 1.31 -28.00
C LYS A 405 8.95 0.17 -27.55
N ALA A 406 9.63 -0.48 -28.50
CA ALA A 406 10.38 -1.71 -28.25
C ALA A 406 11.37 -1.61 -27.09
N GLU A 407 12.02 -0.45 -26.89
CA GLU A 407 12.98 -0.24 -25.79
C GLU A 407 12.33 -0.23 -24.39
N TYR A 408 11.03 0.02 -24.30
CA TYR A 408 10.26 0.06 -23.06
C TYR A 408 9.47 -1.21 -22.80
N ASN A 409 9.33 -2.10 -23.78
CA ASN A 409 8.57 -3.34 -23.66
C ASN A 409 9.36 -4.40 -22.86
N SER A 410 8.71 -5.07 -21.91
CA SER A 410 9.29 -6.23 -21.19
C SER A 410 9.34 -7.51 -22.03
N GLY A 411 8.71 -7.52 -23.20
CA GLY A 411 8.61 -8.65 -24.13
C GLY A 411 7.20 -9.23 -24.22
N ASP A 412 6.29 -8.84 -23.33
CA ASP A 412 4.90 -9.30 -23.36
C ASP A 412 3.92 -8.32 -24.00
N TYR A 413 4.38 -7.15 -24.47
CA TYR A 413 3.59 -6.12 -25.16
C TYR A 413 2.54 -5.42 -24.28
N LEU A 414 2.56 -5.63 -22.97
CA LEU A 414 1.66 -4.98 -22.01
C LEU A 414 2.44 -4.26 -20.90
N HIS A 415 3.45 -4.91 -20.33
CA HIS A 415 4.18 -4.38 -19.20
C HIS A 415 5.46 -3.66 -19.64
N PRO A 416 5.72 -2.46 -19.09
CA PRO A 416 7.02 -1.82 -19.25
C PRO A 416 8.14 -2.64 -18.60
N ASN A 417 9.33 -2.60 -19.20
CA ASN A 417 10.57 -2.99 -18.53
C ASN A 417 11.09 -1.82 -17.66
N VAL A 418 12.22 -2.03 -16.98
CA VAL A 418 12.86 -1.01 -16.13
C VAL A 418 13.12 0.31 -16.86
N ARG A 419 13.51 0.30 -18.15
CA ARG A 419 13.69 1.53 -18.93
C ARG A 419 12.37 2.25 -19.18
N GLY A 420 11.30 1.49 -19.46
CA GLY A 420 9.95 2.04 -19.56
C GLY A 420 9.48 2.66 -18.25
N TYR A 421 9.75 2.01 -17.11
CA TYR A 421 9.45 2.58 -15.79
C TYR A 421 10.27 3.84 -15.48
N GLN A 422 11.54 3.87 -15.84
CA GLN A 422 12.36 5.09 -15.74
C GLN A 422 11.79 6.21 -16.60
N ARG A 423 11.34 5.90 -17.82
CA ARG A 423 10.71 6.87 -18.71
C ARG A 423 9.46 7.50 -18.10
N LEU A 424 8.58 6.69 -17.50
CA LEU A 424 7.40 7.19 -16.78
C LEU A 424 7.80 8.13 -15.63
N ALA A 425 8.77 7.71 -14.81
CA ALA A 425 9.24 8.50 -13.67
C ALA A 425 9.89 9.83 -14.10
N ASP A 426 10.68 9.83 -15.18
CA ASP A 426 11.36 11.02 -15.71
C ASP A 426 10.39 12.04 -16.31
N LEU A 427 9.31 11.56 -16.93
CA LEU A 427 8.31 12.40 -17.58
C LEU A 427 7.11 12.75 -16.70
N PHE A 428 6.97 12.12 -15.52
CA PHE A 428 5.90 12.45 -14.60
C PHE A 428 5.90 13.98 -14.30
N PRO A 429 4.77 14.68 -14.43
CA PRO A 429 4.71 16.13 -14.26
C PRO A 429 4.71 16.50 -12.77
N VAL A 430 5.88 16.48 -12.12
CA VAL A 430 6.01 16.73 -10.67
C VAL A 430 5.54 18.13 -10.22
N GLY A 431 5.33 19.06 -11.16
CA GLY A 431 4.71 20.36 -10.88
C GLY A 431 3.25 20.26 -10.40
N LEU A 432 2.57 19.14 -10.66
CA LEU A 432 1.20 18.90 -10.20
C LEU A 432 1.07 19.00 -8.67
N PHE A 433 2.08 18.53 -7.93
CA PHE A 433 2.05 18.61 -6.47
C PHE A 433 2.11 20.04 -5.94
N THR A 434 2.75 20.96 -6.68
CA THR A 434 2.75 22.38 -6.32
C THR A 434 1.42 23.04 -6.71
N ALA A 435 0.88 22.69 -7.88
CA ALA A 435 -0.39 23.22 -8.37
C ALA A 435 -1.55 22.87 -7.43
N TRP A 436 -1.60 21.61 -6.98
CA TRP A 436 -2.69 21.06 -6.16
C TRP A 436 -2.36 20.99 -4.67
N LYS A 437 -1.39 21.79 -4.20
CA LYS A 437 -0.89 21.71 -2.81
C LYS A 437 -1.93 22.03 -1.74
N TRP A 438 -3.04 22.65 -2.13
CA TRP A 438 -4.12 23.09 -1.24
C TRP A 438 -5.36 22.18 -1.26
N GLY A 439 -5.29 21.04 -1.96
CA GLY A 439 -6.43 20.16 -2.12
C GLY A 439 -7.16 20.37 -3.44
N ALA A 440 -8.22 19.60 -3.66
CA ALA A 440 -9.20 19.85 -4.71
C ALA A 440 -9.95 21.17 -4.41
N ASP A 441 -10.25 21.95 -5.43
CA ASP A 441 -10.91 23.26 -5.32
C ASP A 441 -12.32 23.29 -5.92
N GLU A 442 -12.81 22.14 -6.38
CA GLU A 442 -14.17 21.95 -6.90
C GLU A 442 -14.79 20.64 -6.40
N PHE A 443 -16.12 20.55 -6.53
CA PHE A 443 -16.86 19.31 -6.39
C PHE A 443 -17.27 18.82 -7.77
N MET A 444 -17.16 17.52 -8.00
CA MET A 444 -17.71 16.83 -9.18
C MET A 444 -19.20 16.56 -9.07
#